data_AF-A0A167ZZZ6-F1
#
_entry.id   AF-A0A167ZZZ6-F1
#
_cell.length_a   1.000
_cell.length_b   1.000
_cell.length_c   1.000
_cell.angle_alpha   90.00
_cell.angle_beta   90.00
_cell.angle_gamma   90.00
#
_symmetry.space_group_name_H-M   'P 1'
#
loop_
_entity.id
_entity.type
_entity.pdbx_description
1 polymer ?
#
loop_
_entity_poly.entity_id
_entity_poly.type
_entity_poly.pdbx_seq_one_letter_code
_entity_poly.pdbx_strand_id
1 'polypeptide(L)'
;MAATQLFQAFYSREVSDDMLAEAARLFSEHYGVWGEGGFGKPGRRVRMSATRLRDQVLPAGVDGTLVTATLDGVYAGHVFGCRWTAACGSDDGTGPLRVCWVTQLVVHRDYRERGLATYMLRVLRGQCGSGSGDVDGATSAVDVFGILSSQPAACLALARAVGGPGDLAPRFPSYVRFTRDAAKAVLAASPVPYVRSAKIIGGAVAPVTADTKFFVDHAEPRAALARFQAQRGHPFPLGDHLPAGHEFLLLVPLKKKDQE
;
A
#
# COMPACT_ATOMS: atom_id res chain seq x y z
N MET A 1 24.80 11.22 19.00
CA MET A 1 24.99 10.14 18.01
C MET A 1 23.80 10.14 17.07
N ALA A 2 24.01 9.97 15.75
CA ALA A 2 22.91 9.88 14.81
C ALA A 2 22.19 8.52 15.01
N ALA A 3 20.86 8.53 14.99
CA ALA A 3 20.06 7.32 15.09
C ALA A 3 20.38 6.38 13.91
N THR A 4 20.59 5.09 14.18
CA THR A 4 20.91 4.10 13.16
C THR A 4 19.60 3.64 12.51
N GLN A 5 19.47 3.87 11.21
CA GLN A 5 18.33 3.43 10.41
C GLN A 5 18.76 2.32 9.45
N LEU A 6 18.10 1.18 9.56
CA LEU A 6 18.33 0.03 8.69
C LEU A 6 17.04 -0.34 7.96
N PHE A 7 17.12 -0.49 6.65
CA PHE A 7 16.02 -0.99 5.81
C PHE A 7 16.51 -2.24 5.09
N GLN A 8 15.76 -3.33 5.20
CA GLN A 8 16.10 -4.61 4.58
C GLN A 8 14.94 -5.12 3.74
N ALA A 9 15.25 -5.78 2.63
CA ALA A 9 14.26 -6.37 1.75
C ALA A 9 14.50 -7.87 1.63
N PHE A 10 13.41 -8.63 1.58
CA PHE A 10 13.40 -10.08 1.54
C PHE A 10 12.34 -10.54 0.55
N TYR A 11 12.70 -11.44 -0.37
CA TYR A 11 11.74 -12.13 -1.22
C TYR A 11 10.93 -13.13 -0.39
N SER A 12 9.74 -13.50 -0.87
CA SER A 12 8.83 -14.39 -0.11
C SER A 12 9.48 -15.69 0.37
N ARG A 13 10.42 -16.25 -0.40
CA ARG A 13 11.19 -17.45 -0.04
C ARG A 13 12.18 -17.25 1.12
N GLU A 14 12.57 -16.01 1.40
CA GLU A 14 13.50 -15.62 2.46
C GLU A 14 12.77 -15.20 3.74
N VAL A 15 11.44 -15.01 3.68
CA VAL A 15 10.64 -14.57 4.83
C VAL A 15 10.43 -15.72 5.82
N SER A 16 11.15 -15.67 6.94
CA SER A 16 11.05 -16.65 8.02
C SER A 16 9.79 -16.47 8.87
N ASP A 17 9.49 -17.48 9.69
CA ASP A 17 8.37 -17.45 10.64
C ASP A 17 8.56 -16.38 11.72
N ASP A 18 9.80 -16.16 12.16
CA ASP A 18 10.13 -15.12 13.15
C ASP A 18 9.85 -13.72 12.60
N MET A 19 10.19 -13.47 11.34
CA MET A 19 9.90 -12.19 10.68
C MET A 19 8.38 -11.94 10.58
N LEU A 20 7.61 -12.99 10.31
CA LEU A 20 6.14 -12.90 10.32
C LEU A 20 5.59 -12.70 11.73
N ALA A 21 6.19 -13.31 12.75
CA ALA A 21 5.80 -13.11 14.14
C ALA A 21 6.03 -11.65 14.58
N GLU A 22 7.18 -11.06 14.22
CA GLU A 22 7.46 -9.65 14.48
C GLU A 22 6.48 -8.72 13.76
N ALA A 23 6.24 -8.95 12.47
CA ALA A 23 5.27 -8.17 11.69
C ALA A 23 3.84 -8.29 12.25
N ALA A 24 3.44 -9.49 12.67
CA ALA A 24 2.13 -9.76 13.27
C ALA A 24 1.97 -9.04 14.61
N ARG A 25 3.02 -9.04 15.45
CA ARG A 25 3.06 -8.31 16.71
C ARG A 25 2.92 -6.80 16.47
N LEU A 26 3.75 -6.24 15.58
CA LEU A 26 3.73 -4.81 15.27
C LEU A 26 2.35 -4.38 14.74
N PHE A 27 1.78 -5.13 13.79
CA PHE A 27 0.44 -4.87 13.27
C PHE A 27 -0.59 -4.85 14.42
N SER A 28 -0.57 -5.88 15.25
CA SER A 28 -1.52 -6.08 16.34
C SER A 28 -1.45 -5.02 17.44
N GLU A 29 -0.30 -4.39 17.61
CA GLU A 29 -0.06 -3.35 18.62
C GLU A 29 -0.31 -1.94 18.08
N HIS A 30 0.00 -1.69 16.81
CA HIS A 30 0.07 -0.33 16.27
C HIS A 30 -0.91 -0.02 15.14
N TYR A 31 -1.42 -0.99 14.39
CA TYR A 31 -2.15 -0.70 13.14
C TYR A 31 -3.41 0.15 13.35
N GLY A 32 -4.37 -0.35 14.14
CA GLY A 32 -5.65 0.31 14.35
C GLY A 32 -6.53 -0.43 15.36
N VAL A 33 -7.73 0.09 15.59
CA VAL A 33 -8.78 -0.53 16.40
C VAL A 33 -10.02 -0.78 15.55
N TRP A 34 -10.86 -1.72 15.96
CA TRP A 34 -12.14 -1.95 15.30
C TRP A 34 -13.08 -0.77 15.54
N GLY A 35 -13.77 -0.36 14.46
CA GLY A 35 -14.91 0.53 14.53
C GLY A 35 -16.21 -0.26 14.70
N GLU A 36 -17.34 0.44 14.61
CA GLU A 36 -18.66 -0.18 14.59
C GLU A 36 -18.84 -1.09 13.35
N GLY A 37 -19.52 -2.22 13.52
CA GLY A 37 -19.76 -3.20 12.46
C GLY A 37 -18.56 -4.09 12.11
N GLY A 38 -17.43 -3.92 12.80
CA GLY A 38 -16.27 -4.80 12.64
C GLY A 38 -16.46 -6.18 13.27
N PHE A 39 -15.65 -7.13 12.80
CA PHE A 39 -15.64 -8.50 13.33
C PHE A 39 -15.22 -8.55 14.81
N GLY A 40 -14.39 -7.61 15.26
CA GLY A 40 -13.98 -7.51 16.65
C GLY A 40 -14.78 -6.46 17.42
N LYS A 41 -14.63 -6.47 18.74
CA LYS A 41 -15.27 -5.49 19.63
C LYS A 41 -14.78 -4.07 19.31
N PRO A 42 -15.68 -3.09 19.11
CA PRO A 42 -15.30 -1.70 18.89
C PRO A 42 -14.31 -1.18 19.94
N GLY A 43 -13.33 -0.39 19.49
CA GLY A 43 -12.24 0.15 20.32
C GLY A 43 -11.14 -0.85 20.69
N ARG A 44 -11.30 -2.15 20.39
CA ARG A 44 -10.21 -3.13 20.57
C ARG A 44 -9.29 -3.17 19.36
N ARG A 45 -8.02 -3.47 19.60
CA ARG A 45 -7.00 -3.60 18.54
C ARG A 45 -7.40 -4.64 17.50
N VAL A 46 -7.21 -4.30 16.23
CA VAL A 46 -7.21 -5.29 15.15
C VAL A 46 -5.99 -6.19 15.36
N ARG A 47 -6.22 -7.51 15.43
CA ARG A 47 -5.15 -8.49 15.64
C ARG A 47 -4.90 -9.27 14.36
N MET A 48 -3.65 -9.65 14.17
CA MET A 48 -3.18 -10.48 13.06
C MET A 48 -2.21 -11.52 13.61
N SER A 49 -2.32 -12.77 13.18
CA SER A 49 -1.36 -13.83 13.47
C SER A 49 -0.35 -13.98 12.33
N ALA A 50 0.81 -14.59 12.61
CA ALA A 50 1.80 -14.91 11.59
C ALA A 50 1.21 -15.80 10.47
N THR A 51 0.41 -16.80 10.84
CA THR A 51 -0.31 -17.66 9.87
C THR A 51 -1.22 -16.83 8.97
N ARG A 52 -2.02 -15.92 9.54
CA ARG A 52 -2.92 -15.07 8.75
C ARG A 52 -2.16 -14.09 7.86
N LEU A 53 -1.00 -13.58 8.29
CA LEU A 53 -0.11 -12.80 7.42
C LEU A 53 0.36 -13.63 6.23
N ARG A 54 0.84 -14.86 6.46
CA ARG A 54 1.29 -15.73 5.38
C ARG A 54 0.15 -16.03 4.39
N ASP A 55 -1.05 -16.32 4.90
CA ASP A 55 -2.16 -16.71 4.02
C ASP A 55 -2.78 -15.53 3.25
N GLN A 56 -2.88 -14.35 3.89
CA GLN A 56 -3.67 -13.22 3.36
C GLN A 56 -2.83 -12.06 2.83
N VAL A 57 -1.57 -11.94 3.26
CA VAL A 57 -0.70 -10.80 2.95
C VAL A 57 0.47 -11.20 2.05
N LEU A 58 0.97 -12.44 2.18
CA LEU A 58 1.97 -13.06 1.30
C LEU A 58 1.53 -14.47 0.85
N PRO A 59 0.42 -14.61 0.09
CA PRO A 59 -0.09 -15.93 -0.29
C PRO A 59 0.97 -16.76 -1.03
N ALA A 60 0.98 -18.07 -0.79
CA ALA A 60 1.89 -18.99 -1.45
C ALA A 60 1.77 -18.90 -2.99
N GLY A 61 2.90 -19.00 -3.69
CA GLY A 61 2.96 -18.93 -5.15
C GLY A 61 2.86 -17.52 -5.74
N VAL A 62 2.80 -16.47 -4.90
CA VAL A 62 2.86 -15.08 -5.35
C VAL A 62 4.29 -14.57 -5.25
N ASP A 63 4.68 -13.77 -6.24
CA ASP A 63 5.93 -13.01 -6.20
C ASP A 63 5.80 -11.84 -5.21
N GLY A 64 6.10 -12.13 -3.94
CA GLY A 64 6.01 -11.16 -2.85
C GLY A 64 7.36 -10.72 -2.28
N THR A 65 7.38 -9.53 -1.68
CA THR A 65 8.53 -8.93 -1.02
C THR A 65 8.11 -8.37 0.33
N LEU A 66 8.93 -8.60 1.35
CA LEU A 66 8.85 -7.91 2.64
C LEU A 66 9.98 -6.90 2.72
N VAL A 67 9.66 -5.66 3.06
CA VAL A 67 10.63 -4.63 3.46
C VAL A 67 10.42 -4.32 4.94
N THR A 68 11.48 -4.36 5.73
CA THR A 68 11.47 -3.98 7.15
C THR A 68 12.22 -2.68 7.37
N ALA A 69 11.88 -1.96 8.44
CA ALA A 69 12.59 -0.80 8.94
C ALA A 69 12.92 -0.99 10.42
N THR A 70 14.19 -0.81 10.77
CA THR A 70 14.70 -0.86 12.14
C THR A 70 15.36 0.46 12.49
N LEU A 71 14.98 1.04 13.63
CA LEU A 71 15.55 2.29 14.16
C LEU A 71 16.17 2.01 15.52
N ASP A 72 17.48 2.19 15.66
CA ASP A 72 18.23 1.95 16.90
C ASP A 72 17.96 0.54 17.50
N GLY A 73 17.89 -0.47 16.61
CA GLY A 73 17.60 -1.85 16.98
C GLY A 73 16.11 -2.17 17.20
N VAL A 74 15.22 -1.18 17.13
CA VAL A 74 13.77 -1.36 17.30
C VAL A 74 13.11 -1.58 15.95
N TYR A 75 12.33 -2.67 15.82
CA TYR A 75 11.48 -2.94 14.67
C TYR A 75 10.41 -1.84 14.53
N ALA A 76 10.63 -0.90 13.61
CA ALA A 76 9.89 0.35 13.51
C ALA A 76 8.77 0.31 12.44
N GLY A 77 8.82 -0.65 11.52
CA GLY A 77 7.81 -0.77 10.48
C GLY A 77 8.11 -1.86 9.46
N HIS A 78 7.10 -2.15 8.65
CA HIS A 78 7.24 -3.03 7.51
C HIS A 78 6.27 -2.69 6.38
N VAL A 79 6.60 -3.18 5.19
CA VAL A 79 5.76 -3.19 3.99
C VAL A 79 5.81 -4.58 3.38
N PHE A 80 4.64 -5.15 3.12
CA PHE A 80 4.51 -6.29 2.23
C PHE A 80 4.02 -5.83 0.85
N GLY A 81 4.68 -6.32 -0.19
CA GLY A 81 4.32 -6.12 -1.59
C GLY A 81 4.07 -7.44 -2.30
N CYS A 82 3.10 -7.50 -3.20
CA CYS A 82 2.84 -8.64 -4.08
C CYS A 82 2.80 -8.18 -5.54
N ARG A 83 3.35 -8.98 -6.44
CA ARG A 83 3.36 -8.69 -7.88
C ARG A 83 2.47 -9.62 -8.67
N TRP A 84 1.80 -9.07 -9.67
CA TRP A 84 1.04 -9.83 -10.67
C TRP A 84 0.86 -9.01 -11.94
N THR A 85 0.33 -9.67 -12.97
CA THR A 85 0.02 -9.06 -14.25
C THR A 85 -1.49 -8.93 -14.41
N ALA A 86 -1.97 -7.75 -14.77
CA ALA A 86 -3.38 -7.49 -15.03
C ALA A 86 -3.60 -7.23 -16.52
N ALA A 87 -4.48 -8.02 -17.14
CA ALA A 87 -4.96 -7.76 -18.49
C ALA A 87 -5.87 -6.52 -18.45
N CYS A 88 -5.28 -5.36 -18.69
CA CYS A 88 -6.05 -4.13 -18.84
C CYS A 88 -6.58 -4.15 -20.26
N GLY A 89 -7.90 -4.27 -20.40
CA GLY A 89 -8.53 -4.26 -21.72
C GLY A 89 -8.22 -2.93 -22.37
N SER A 90 -7.42 -2.95 -23.43
CA SER A 90 -7.17 -1.75 -24.20
C SER A 90 -7.33 -2.06 -25.68
N ASP A 91 -8.34 -1.44 -26.27
CA ASP A 91 -8.41 -1.20 -27.71
C ASP A 91 -7.27 -0.26 -28.20
N ASP A 92 -6.38 0.22 -27.31
CA ASP A 92 -5.27 1.14 -27.59
C ASP A 92 -3.88 0.49 -27.77
N GLY A 93 -3.79 -0.84 -27.66
CA GLY A 93 -2.53 -1.58 -27.86
C GLY A 93 -1.54 -1.54 -26.68
N THR A 94 -1.93 -1.03 -25.51
CA THR A 94 -1.10 -1.14 -24.30
C THR A 94 -1.15 -2.56 -23.74
N GLY A 95 -0.02 -3.26 -23.78
CA GLY A 95 0.11 -4.61 -23.22
C GLY A 95 -0.25 -4.69 -21.72
N PRO A 96 -0.26 -5.89 -21.13
CA PRO A 96 -0.77 -6.08 -19.78
C PRO A 96 0.04 -5.27 -18.74
N LEU A 97 -0.64 -4.76 -17.70
CA LEU A 97 -0.01 -3.99 -16.64
C LEU A 97 0.69 -4.91 -15.63
N ARG A 98 1.98 -4.65 -15.37
CA ARG A 98 2.72 -5.30 -14.28
C ARG A 98 2.53 -4.51 -13.00
N VAL A 99 1.84 -5.10 -12.03
CA VAL A 99 1.42 -4.44 -10.80
C VAL A 99 2.36 -4.82 -9.67
N CYS A 100 2.80 -3.84 -8.87
CA CYS A 100 3.24 -4.07 -7.49
C CYS A 100 2.18 -3.54 -6.53
N TRP A 101 1.62 -4.40 -5.72
CA TRP A 101 0.57 -4.04 -4.78
C TRP A 101 1.06 -4.11 -3.35
N VAL A 102 0.85 -3.03 -2.59
CA VAL A 102 1.11 -2.96 -1.16
C VAL A 102 -0.03 -3.68 -0.44
N THR A 103 0.22 -4.92 0.01
CA THR A 103 -0.78 -5.74 0.71
C THR A 103 -0.94 -5.33 2.16
N GLN A 104 0.13 -4.82 2.78
CA GLN A 104 0.10 -4.27 4.13
C GLN A 104 1.27 -3.30 4.33
N LEU A 105 1.01 -2.17 4.99
CA LEU A 105 2.01 -1.20 5.43
C LEU A 105 1.72 -0.84 6.88
N VAL A 106 2.71 -1.03 7.76
CA VAL A 106 2.61 -0.69 9.18
C VAL A 106 3.84 0.11 9.59
N VAL A 107 3.61 1.20 10.32
CA VAL A 107 4.67 1.93 11.03
C VAL A 107 4.26 2.00 12.48
N HIS A 108 5.20 1.66 13.36
CA HIS A 108 5.07 1.82 14.80
C HIS A 108 4.62 3.24 15.12
N ARG A 109 3.61 3.38 15.99
CA ARG A 109 2.92 4.67 16.22
C ARG A 109 3.88 5.80 16.63
N ASP A 110 4.90 5.49 17.44
CA ASP A 110 5.84 6.48 17.96
C ASP A 110 6.88 6.91 16.91
N TYR A 111 6.99 6.19 15.79
CA TYR A 111 7.88 6.50 14.67
C TYR A 111 7.13 6.99 13.41
N ARG A 112 5.82 7.21 13.49
CA ARG A 112 5.02 7.80 12.39
C ARG A 112 5.44 9.24 12.11
N GLU A 113 5.08 9.71 10.92
CA GLU A 113 5.38 11.08 10.44
C GLU A 113 6.89 11.38 10.29
N ARG A 114 7.76 10.37 10.39
CA ARG A 114 9.23 10.48 10.19
C ARG A 114 9.71 10.00 8.82
N GLY A 115 8.80 9.79 7.88
CA GLY A 115 9.11 9.37 6.50
C GLY A 115 9.38 7.87 6.30
N LEU A 116 9.36 7.04 7.35
CA LEU A 116 9.67 5.60 7.27
C LEU A 116 8.84 4.85 6.23
N ALA A 117 7.52 5.08 6.19
CA ALA A 117 6.63 4.46 5.20
C ALA A 117 7.08 4.75 3.76
N THR A 118 7.39 6.02 3.45
CA THR A 118 7.85 6.44 2.14
C THR A 118 9.19 5.77 1.78
N TYR A 119 10.12 5.66 2.74
CA TYR A 119 11.41 5.01 2.50
C TYR A 119 11.26 3.51 2.26
N MET A 120 10.47 2.79 3.07
CA MET A 120 10.19 1.36 2.84
C MET A 120 9.57 1.12 1.45
N LEU A 121 8.62 1.97 1.04
CA LEU A 121 8.01 1.88 -0.30
C LEU A 121 9.01 2.17 -1.43
N ARG A 122 10.00 3.04 -1.21
CA ARG A 122 11.10 3.25 -2.18
C ARG A 122 12.03 2.05 -2.28
N VAL A 123 12.34 1.42 -1.15
CA VAL A 123 13.12 0.17 -1.13
C VAL A 123 12.37 -0.94 -1.87
N LEU A 124 11.07 -1.12 -1.60
CA LEU A 124 10.21 -2.05 -2.32
C LEU A 124 10.24 -1.79 -3.83
N ARG A 125 10.10 -0.52 -4.25
CA ARG A 125 10.21 -0.12 -5.65
C ARG A 125 11.55 -0.48 -6.27
N GLY A 126 12.65 -0.33 -5.54
CA GLY A 126 13.98 -0.75 -5.98
C GLY A 126 14.04 -2.25 -6.29
N GLN A 127 13.46 -3.08 -5.42
CA GLN A 127 13.39 -4.54 -5.63
C GLN A 127 12.52 -4.94 -6.81
N CYS A 128 11.48 -4.15 -7.12
CA CYS A 128 10.64 -4.42 -8.29
C CYS A 128 11.30 -4.05 -9.63
N GLY A 129 12.44 -3.36 -9.64
CA GLY A 129 13.20 -3.01 -10.85
C GLY A 129 14.46 -3.85 -11.09
N SER A 130 15.00 -4.47 -10.03
CA SER A 130 16.15 -5.37 -10.09
C SER A 130 15.63 -6.80 -10.19
N GLY A 131 15.51 -7.33 -11.41
CA GLY A 131 15.10 -8.72 -11.63
C GLY A 131 15.98 -9.67 -10.83
N SER A 132 15.37 -10.61 -10.13
CA SER A 132 16.01 -11.88 -9.81
C SER A 132 16.45 -12.48 -11.15
N GLY A 133 17.76 -12.58 -11.37
CA GLY A 133 18.28 -13.28 -12.53
C GLY A 133 17.79 -14.72 -12.47
N ASP A 134 16.86 -15.07 -13.34
CA ASP A 134 16.77 -16.39 -13.97
C ASP A 134 15.87 -16.31 -15.23
N VAL A 135 16.51 -16.70 -16.34
CA VAL A 135 16.03 -17.30 -17.59
C VAL A 135 14.68 -16.81 -18.14
N ASP A 136 14.75 -15.70 -18.90
CA ASP A 136 13.98 -15.43 -20.14
C ASP A 136 13.81 -13.92 -20.35
N GLY A 137 14.92 -13.18 -20.42
CA GLY A 137 15.04 -11.88 -21.12
C GLY A 137 14.11 -10.70 -20.74
N ALA A 138 13.14 -10.88 -19.86
CA ALA A 138 12.13 -9.89 -19.52
C ALA A 138 12.42 -9.34 -18.13
N THR A 139 13.14 -8.22 -18.10
CA THR A 139 13.20 -7.31 -16.95
C THR A 139 11.76 -7.07 -16.46
N SER A 140 11.33 -7.76 -15.39
CA SER A 140 9.97 -7.67 -14.83
C SER A 140 9.80 -6.40 -14.00
N ALA A 141 10.15 -5.27 -14.62
CA ALA A 141 9.88 -3.94 -14.12
C ALA A 141 8.36 -3.77 -13.95
N VAL A 142 7.95 -3.27 -12.81
CA VAL A 142 6.55 -2.96 -12.53
C VAL A 142 6.15 -1.67 -13.23
N ASP A 143 4.92 -1.60 -13.74
CA ASP A 143 4.35 -0.42 -14.41
C ASP A 143 3.54 0.44 -13.43
N VAL A 144 2.99 -0.16 -12.39
CA VAL A 144 2.07 0.51 -11.46
C VAL A 144 2.28 0.02 -10.04
N PHE A 145 2.20 0.94 -9.09
CA PHE A 145 2.03 0.63 -7.68
C PHE A 145 0.58 0.81 -7.24
N GLY A 146 0.04 -0.14 -6.47
CA GLY A 146 -1.32 -0.08 -5.93
C GLY A 146 -1.40 -0.24 -4.42
N ILE A 147 -2.43 0.33 -3.80
CA ILE A 147 -2.76 0.13 -2.38
C ILE A 147 -4.27 0.29 -2.13
N LEU A 148 -4.80 -0.52 -1.22
CA LEU A 148 -6.03 -0.25 -0.48
C LEU A 148 -5.64 0.13 0.94
N SER A 149 -6.11 1.28 1.43
CA SER A 149 -5.84 1.68 2.81
C SER A 149 -6.94 2.56 3.41
N SER A 150 -7.29 2.29 4.66
CA SER A 150 -8.06 3.18 5.52
C SER A 150 -7.24 4.38 6.04
N GLN A 151 -5.93 4.41 5.81
CA GLN A 151 -5.03 5.46 6.29
C GLN A 151 -4.60 6.40 5.14
N PRO A 152 -5.07 7.66 5.11
CA PRO A 152 -4.64 8.67 4.12
C PRO A 152 -3.11 8.81 4.00
N ALA A 153 -2.41 8.70 5.14
CA ALA A 153 -0.95 8.78 5.20
C ALA A 153 -0.25 7.67 4.39
N ALA A 154 -0.84 6.47 4.30
CA ALA A 154 -0.30 5.36 3.52
C ALA A 154 -0.42 5.66 2.01
N CYS A 155 -1.57 6.16 1.55
CA CYS A 155 -1.77 6.58 0.16
C CYS A 155 -0.81 7.71 -0.24
N LEU A 156 -0.62 8.70 0.65
CA LEU A 156 0.36 9.78 0.45
C LEU A 156 1.80 9.25 0.41
N ALA A 157 2.15 8.31 1.30
CA ALA A 157 3.47 7.70 1.31
C ALA A 157 3.75 6.98 -0.01
N LEU A 158 2.78 6.26 -0.57
CA LEU A 158 2.91 5.61 -1.88
C LEU A 158 3.07 6.62 -3.01
N ALA A 159 2.21 7.65 -3.06
CA ALA A 159 2.32 8.70 -4.06
C ALA A 159 3.67 9.43 -3.99
N ARG A 160 4.24 9.66 -2.80
CA ARG A 160 5.58 10.25 -2.62
C ARG A 160 6.72 9.29 -2.95
N ALA A 161 6.54 8.00 -2.67
CA ALA A 161 7.54 6.99 -3.00
C ALA A 161 7.73 6.89 -4.51
N VAL A 162 6.64 6.95 -5.27
CA VAL A 162 6.65 6.92 -6.74
C VAL A 162 6.96 8.29 -7.34
N GLY A 163 6.24 9.33 -6.94
CA GLY A 163 6.31 10.66 -7.52
C GLY A 163 7.51 11.52 -7.08
N GLY A 164 8.19 11.16 -5.99
CA GLY A 164 9.29 11.95 -5.44
C GLY A 164 8.84 12.98 -4.40
N PRO A 165 9.75 13.86 -3.93
CA PRO A 165 9.55 14.72 -2.76
C PRO A 165 8.75 16.00 -3.02
N GLY A 166 8.37 16.29 -4.28
CA GLY A 166 7.66 17.51 -4.66
C GLY A 166 6.20 17.55 -4.21
N ASP A 167 5.53 18.68 -4.48
CA ASP A 167 4.09 18.80 -4.28
C ASP A 167 3.35 17.75 -5.14
N LEU A 168 2.50 16.97 -4.49
CA LEU A 168 1.72 15.92 -5.13
C LEU A 168 0.39 16.45 -5.68
N ALA A 169 -0.10 17.61 -5.22
CA ALA A 169 -1.40 18.13 -5.61
C ALA A 169 -1.59 18.20 -7.15
N PRO A 170 -0.60 18.63 -7.96
CA PRO A 170 -0.74 18.65 -9.42
C PRO A 170 -0.83 17.26 -10.07
N ARG A 171 -0.37 16.20 -9.38
CA ARG A 171 -0.29 14.82 -9.90
C ARG A 171 -1.48 13.96 -9.52
N PHE A 172 -2.12 14.26 -8.39
CA PHE A 172 -3.24 13.45 -7.92
C PHE A 172 -4.41 13.34 -8.91
N PRO A 173 -4.80 14.38 -9.66
CA PRO A 173 -5.85 14.24 -10.66
C PRO A 173 -5.56 13.16 -11.70
N SER A 174 -4.30 13.00 -12.14
CA SER A 174 -3.93 11.93 -13.08
C SER A 174 -3.89 10.57 -12.41
N TYR A 175 -3.44 10.48 -11.15
CA TYR A 175 -3.49 9.22 -10.38
C TYR A 175 -4.93 8.75 -10.13
N VAL A 176 -5.85 9.66 -9.81
CA VAL A 176 -7.26 9.33 -9.60
C VAL A 176 -7.92 8.87 -10.90
N ARG A 177 -7.64 9.56 -12.03
CA ARG A 177 -8.11 9.14 -13.35
C ARG A 177 -7.59 7.74 -13.70
N PHE A 178 -6.29 7.54 -13.62
CA PHE A 178 -5.68 6.24 -13.88
C PHE A 178 -6.24 5.13 -12.97
N THR A 179 -6.42 5.43 -11.68
CA THR A 179 -7.03 4.49 -10.74
C THR A 179 -8.41 4.08 -11.18
N ARG A 180 -9.25 5.03 -11.60
CA ARG A 180 -10.61 4.73 -12.09
C ARG A 180 -10.59 3.80 -13.30
N ASP A 181 -9.70 4.06 -14.24
CA ASP A 181 -9.65 3.36 -15.52
C ASP A 181 -9.08 1.93 -15.34
N ALA A 182 -8.07 1.76 -14.50
CA ALA A 182 -7.35 0.49 -14.34
C ALA A 182 -7.84 -0.38 -13.17
N ALA A 183 -8.53 0.19 -12.16
CA ALA A 183 -8.86 -0.52 -10.92
C ALA A 183 -9.60 -1.84 -11.14
N LYS A 184 -10.61 -1.87 -12.03
CA LYS A 184 -11.41 -3.08 -12.25
C LYS A 184 -10.54 -4.25 -12.72
N ALA A 185 -9.65 -4.02 -13.69
CA ALA A 185 -8.75 -5.04 -14.22
C ALA A 185 -7.69 -5.46 -13.18
N VAL A 186 -7.09 -4.47 -12.50
CA VAL A 186 -6.03 -4.71 -11.50
C VAL A 186 -6.55 -5.53 -10.32
N LEU A 187 -7.72 -5.18 -9.78
CA LEU A 187 -8.33 -5.91 -8.66
C LEU A 187 -8.76 -7.31 -9.11
N ALA A 188 -9.46 -7.45 -10.24
CA ALA A 188 -9.93 -8.76 -10.72
C ALA A 188 -8.79 -9.77 -10.94
N ALA A 189 -7.62 -9.31 -11.38
CA ALA A 189 -6.43 -10.14 -11.58
C ALA A 189 -5.63 -10.42 -10.29
N SER A 190 -6.00 -9.81 -9.16
CA SER A 190 -5.20 -9.91 -7.94
C SER A 190 -5.18 -11.36 -7.40
N PRO A 191 -4.02 -11.90 -7.03
CA PRO A 191 -3.95 -13.18 -6.35
C PRO A 191 -4.42 -13.07 -4.90
N VAL A 192 -4.44 -11.87 -4.32
CA VAL A 192 -4.82 -11.61 -2.93
C VAL A 192 -6.35 -11.55 -2.81
N PRO A 193 -6.99 -12.49 -2.08
CA PRO A 193 -8.45 -12.63 -2.10
C PRO A 193 -9.22 -11.37 -1.74
N TYR A 194 -8.81 -10.66 -0.67
CA TYR A 194 -9.53 -9.46 -0.22
C TYR A 194 -9.47 -8.32 -1.25
N VAL A 195 -8.33 -8.18 -1.95
CA VAL A 195 -8.14 -7.20 -3.03
C VAL A 195 -9.02 -7.57 -4.22
N ARG A 196 -9.02 -8.86 -4.61
CA ARG A 196 -9.80 -9.37 -5.73
C ARG A 196 -11.31 -9.21 -5.54
N SER A 197 -11.79 -9.39 -4.31
CA SER A 197 -13.21 -9.26 -3.97
C SER A 197 -13.66 -7.84 -3.64
N ALA A 198 -12.73 -6.87 -3.57
CA ALA A 198 -13.05 -5.50 -3.17
C ALA A 198 -14.01 -4.86 -4.17
N LYS A 199 -15.13 -4.32 -3.69
CA LYS A 199 -16.12 -3.67 -4.56
C LYS A 199 -15.74 -2.21 -4.72
N ILE A 200 -15.37 -1.80 -5.92
CA ILE A 200 -14.99 -0.41 -6.22
C ILE A 200 -16.21 0.49 -6.04
N ILE A 201 -16.07 1.54 -5.23
CA ILE A 201 -17.09 2.57 -4.96
C ILE A 201 -16.49 3.94 -5.31
N GLY A 202 -17.18 4.70 -6.15
CA GLY A 202 -16.73 6.01 -6.61
C GLY A 202 -17.07 6.23 -8.08
N GLY A 203 -17.13 7.50 -8.49
CA GLY A 203 -17.60 7.92 -9.82
C GLY A 203 -16.72 8.99 -10.48
N ALA A 204 -17.21 9.58 -11.58
CA ALA A 204 -16.44 10.45 -12.48
C ALA A 204 -15.73 11.66 -11.83
N VAL A 205 -16.20 12.09 -10.65
CA VAL A 205 -15.71 13.27 -9.92
C VAL A 205 -15.24 12.98 -8.49
N ALA A 206 -15.45 11.76 -7.99
CA ALA A 206 -15.11 11.38 -6.62
C ALA A 206 -13.83 10.53 -6.57
N PRO A 207 -13.09 10.56 -5.45
CA PRO A 207 -12.01 9.61 -5.17
C PRO A 207 -12.50 8.17 -5.31
N VAL A 208 -11.63 7.30 -5.83
CA VAL A 208 -11.93 5.87 -5.94
C VAL A 208 -11.69 5.24 -4.57
N THR A 209 -12.74 4.64 -4.01
CA THR A 209 -12.67 3.83 -2.79
C THR A 209 -13.06 2.40 -3.14
N ALA A 210 -12.87 1.47 -2.21
CA ALA A 210 -13.46 0.16 -2.32
C ALA A 210 -14.06 -0.29 -1.00
N ASP A 211 -15.24 -0.92 -1.07
CA ASP A 211 -15.86 -1.63 0.04
C ASP A 211 -15.13 -2.97 0.22
N THR A 212 -14.22 -3.00 1.18
CA THR A 212 -13.41 -4.16 1.56
C THR A 212 -13.97 -4.88 2.78
N LYS A 213 -15.10 -4.39 3.33
CA LYS A 213 -15.67 -4.84 4.62
C LYS A 213 -14.68 -4.72 5.78
N PHE A 214 -13.76 -3.77 5.69
CA PHE A 214 -12.74 -3.54 6.70
C PHE A 214 -13.13 -2.40 7.65
N PHE A 215 -13.91 -2.73 8.68
CA PHE A 215 -14.52 -1.76 9.61
C PHE A 215 -13.56 -1.34 10.72
N VAL A 216 -12.47 -0.66 10.37
CA VAL A 216 -11.59 -0.04 11.35
C VAL A 216 -12.09 1.33 11.78
N ASP A 217 -11.75 1.73 13.00
CA ASP A 217 -12.01 3.08 13.46
C ASP A 217 -11.14 4.07 12.68
N HIS A 218 -11.80 5.08 12.12
CA HIS A 218 -11.16 6.11 11.30
C HIS A 218 -10.88 7.40 12.10
N ALA A 219 -11.10 7.44 13.42
CA ALA A 219 -10.94 8.68 14.19
C ALA A 219 -9.49 9.14 14.24
N GLU A 220 -8.55 8.25 14.59
CA GLU A 220 -7.11 8.57 14.60
C GLU A 220 -6.60 8.98 13.19
N PRO A 221 -6.86 8.21 12.11
CA PRO A 221 -6.50 8.61 10.75
C PRO A 221 -7.08 9.96 10.32
N ARG A 222 -8.35 10.25 10.63
CA ARG A 222 -8.99 11.54 10.30
C ARG A 222 -8.38 12.70 11.07
N ALA A 223 -8.09 12.53 12.36
CA ALA A 223 -7.44 13.56 13.16
C ALA A 223 -6.03 13.88 12.62
N ALA A 224 -5.27 12.85 12.23
CA ALA A 224 -3.97 13.04 11.59
C ALA A 224 -4.09 13.78 10.24
N LEU A 225 -5.08 13.43 9.43
CA LEU A 225 -5.35 14.09 8.15
C LEU A 225 -5.73 15.56 8.33
N ALA A 226 -6.61 15.88 9.27
CA ALA A 226 -7.03 17.25 9.55
C ALA A 226 -5.84 18.15 9.94
N ARG A 227 -4.93 17.63 10.78
CA ARG A 227 -3.68 18.34 11.13
C ARG A 227 -2.80 18.58 9.90
N PHE A 228 -2.65 17.57 9.05
CA PHE A 228 -1.87 17.69 7.80
C PHE A 228 -2.47 18.74 6.85
N GLN A 229 -3.79 18.75 6.67
CA GLN A 229 -4.48 19.70 5.80
C GLN A 229 -4.36 21.14 6.33
N ALA A 230 -4.52 21.33 7.65
CA ALA A 230 -4.36 22.65 8.28
C ALA A 230 -2.96 23.23 8.08
N GLN A 231 -1.91 22.38 8.13
CA GLN A 231 -0.53 22.81 7.90
C GLN A 231 -0.21 23.12 6.42
N ARG A 232 -0.89 22.44 5.49
CA ARG A 232 -0.58 22.51 4.05
C ARG A 232 -1.48 23.48 3.29
N GLY A 233 -2.59 23.91 3.88
CA GLY A 233 -3.51 24.88 3.28
C GLY A 233 -4.31 24.36 2.07
N HIS A 234 -4.34 23.04 1.83
CA HIS A 234 -5.11 22.46 0.73
C HIS A 234 -5.81 21.15 1.12
N PRO A 235 -6.92 20.81 0.45
CA PRO A 235 -7.66 19.57 0.70
C PRO A 235 -6.83 18.31 0.46
N PHE A 236 -7.21 17.21 1.11
CA PHE A 236 -6.58 15.92 0.87
C PHE A 236 -7.01 15.42 -0.52
N PRO A 237 -6.08 15.07 -1.41
CA PRO A 237 -6.46 14.82 -2.81
C PRO A 237 -7.32 13.58 -3.07
N LEU A 238 -7.44 12.65 -2.11
CA LEU A 238 -8.36 11.51 -2.19
C LEU A 238 -9.65 11.72 -1.38
N GLY A 239 -9.97 12.96 -1.00
CA GLY A 239 -11.19 13.32 -0.27
C GLY A 239 -11.09 13.06 1.23
N ASP A 240 -11.85 13.82 2.00
CA ASP A 240 -11.83 13.85 3.48
C ASP A 240 -12.75 12.81 4.14
N HIS A 241 -13.66 12.20 3.38
CA HIS A 241 -14.60 11.22 3.89
C HIS A 241 -14.37 9.83 3.31
N LEU A 242 -14.18 8.86 4.22
CA LEU A 242 -14.12 7.44 3.90
C LEU A 242 -15.26 6.73 4.65
N PRO A 243 -16.23 6.13 3.94
CA PRO A 243 -17.31 5.38 4.57
C PRO A 243 -16.80 4.23 5.44
N ALA A 244 -17.56 3.83 6.46
CA ALA A 244 -17.20 2.70 7.30
C ALA A 244 -17.08 1.42 6.45
N GLY A 245 -16.09 0.58 6.74
CA GLY A 245 -15.84 -0.65 5.99
C GLY A 245 -15.17 -0.45 4.63
N HIS A 246 -14.89 0.79 4.23
CA HIS A 246 -14.25 1.12 2.95
C HIS A 246 -12.79 1.49 3.15
N GLU A 247 -12.02 1.39 2.07
CA GLU A 247 -10.63 1.83 1.99
C GLU A 247 -10.42 2.73 0.76
N PHE A 248 -9.49 3.68 0.86
CA PHE A 248 -9.05 4.43 -0.31
C PHE A 248 -8.33 3.50 -1.27
N LEU A 249 -8.68 3.56 -2.55
CA LEU A 249 -7.99 2.86 -3.62
C LEU A 249 -7.10 3.85 -4.36
N LEU A 250 -5.81 3.54 -4.45
CA LEU A 250 -4.87 4.36 -5.20
C LEU A 250 -3.97 3.47 -6.06
N LEU A 251 -3.97 3.75 -7.37
CA LEU A 251 -2.99 3.25 -8.33
C LEU A 251 -2.11 4.43 -8.78
N VAL A 252 -0.79 4.24 -8.71
CA VAL A 252 0.20 5.23 -9.11
C VAL A 252 1.04 4.63 -10.23
N PRO A 253 0.87 5.09 -11.49
CA PRO A 253 1.70 4.62 -12.59
C PRO A 253 3.14 5.08 -12.37
N LEU A 254 4.08 4.15 -12.56
CA LEU A 254 5.47 4.50 -12.79
C LEU A 254 5.52 5.01 -14.23
N LYS A 255 5.87 6.28 -14.40
CA LYS A 255 6.05 6.87 -15.74
C LYS A 255 6.85 5.88 -16.59
N LYS A 256 6.30 5.41 -17.72
CA LYS A 256 7.18 5.11 -18.85
C LYS A 256 7.92 6.41 -19.11
N LYS A 257 9.23 6.35 -19.34
CA LYS A 257 9.94 7.50 -19.90
C LYS A 257 9.13 7.89 -21.13
N ASP A 258 8.37 8.98 -21.06
CA ASP A 258 7.80 9.58 -22.23
C ASP A 258 9.01 9.92 -23.10
N GLN A 259 9.04 9.31 -24.29
CA GLN A 259 9.84 9.82 -25.38
C GLN A 259 9.43 11.28 -25.54
N GLU A 260 10.38 12.18 -25.28
CA GLU A 260 10.37 13.54 -25.81
C GLU A 260 10.32 13.50 -27.34
#